data_AF-A0A5K1DY96-F1
#
_entry.id   AF-A0A5K1DY96-F1
#
_cell.length_a   1.000
_cell.length_b   1.000
_cell.length_c   1.000
_cell.angle_alpha   90.00
_cell.angle_beta   90.00
_cell.angle_gamma   90.00
#
_symmetry.space_group_name_H-M   'P 1'
#
loop_
_entity.id
_entity.type
_entity.pdbx_description
1 polymer ?
#
loop_
_entity_poly.entity_id
_entity_poly.type
_entity_poly.pdbx_seq_one_letter_code
_entity_poly.pdbx_strand_id
1 'polypeptide(L)' 'ENQDLLIKCISQDLGFTSGRPIAACVIYKCLLHWRSFEVERTSVFDRIIQTIGAAIE' A
#
# COMPACT_ATOMS: atom_id res chain seq x y z
N GLU A 1 9.59 -5.98 10.89
CA GLU A 1 10.15 -6.84 9.82
C GLU A 1 9.23 -6.95 8.62
N ASN A 2 8.15 -7.76 8.64
CA ASN A 2 7.25 -7.90 7.47
C ASN A 2 6.61 -6.59 7.01
N GLN A 3 6.23 -5.73 7.96
CA GLN A 3 5.63 -4.43 7.66
C GLN A 3 6.63 -3.47 6.99
N ASP A 4 7.91 -3.56 7.34
CA ASP A 4 8.96 -2.71 6.77
C ASP A 4 9.29 -3.15 5.34
N LEU A 5 9.28 -4.47 5.08
CA LEU A 5 9.38 -5.01 3.72
C LEU A 5 8.20 -4.56 2.85
N LEU A 6 6.98 -4.62 3.38
CA LEU A 6 5.78 -4.18 2.64
C LEU A 6 5.85 -2.69 2.28
N ILE A 7 6.24 -1.83 3.23
CA ILE A 7 6.43 -0.39 3.01
C ILE A 7 7.48 -0.16 1.91
N LYS A 8 8.62 -0.86 2.00
CA LYS A 8 9.67 -0.76 0.99
C LYS A 8 9.18 -1.16 -0.39
N CYS A 9 8.38 -2.22 -0.51
CA CYS A 9 7.80 -2.62 -1.78
C CYS A 9 6.83 -1.58 -2.37
N ILE A 10 6.06 -0.88 -1.53
CA ILE A 10 5.14 0.18 -1.99
C ILE A 10 5.93 1.39 -2.52
N SER A 11 7.02 1.75 -1.84
CA SER A 11 7.84 2.92 -2.18
C SER A 11 8.86 2.68 -3.30
N GLN A 12 9.11 1.43 -3.68
CA GLN A 12 10.06 1.09 -4.73
C GLN A 12 9.39 1.11 -6.11
N ASP A 13 10.17 1.44 -7.14
CA ASP A 13 9.80 1.22 -8.53
C ASP A 13 9.82 -0.28 -8.85
N LEU A 14 8.71 -0.94 -8.56
CA LEU A 14 8.46 -2.34 -8.90
C LEU A 14 7.62 -2.48 -10.17
N GLY A 15 7.48 -1.41 -10.95
CA GLY A 15 6.73 -1.38 -12.20
C GLY A 15 5.58 -0.37 -12.20
N PHE A 16 5.39 0.24 -13.37
CA PHE A 16 4.39 1.25 -13.65
C PHE A 16 3.53 0.87 -14.86
N THR A 17 2.23 1.16 -14.79
CA THR A 17 1.34 1.11 -15.95
C THR A 17 0.71 2.48 -16.13
N SER A 18 0.93 3.11 -17.29
CA SER A 18 0.42 4.45 -17.60
C SER A 18 0.78 5.49 -16.52
N GLY A 19 2.01 5.42 -16.00
CA GLY A 19 2.50 6.30 -14.93
C GLY A 19 1.99 5.99 -13.52
N ARG A 20 1.19 4.92 -13.33
CA ARG A 20 0.69 4.52 -12.01
C ARG A 20 1.51 3.37 -11.42
N PRO A 21 1.93 3.44 -10.14
CA PRO A 21 2.68 2.37 -9.50
C PRO A 21 1.81 1.13 -9.30
N ILE A 22 2.21 0.01 -9.89
CA ILE A 22 1.42 -1.23 -9.85
C ILE A 22 1.37 -1.80 -8.43
N ALA A 23 2.51 -1.80 -7.73
CA ALA A 23 2.60 -2.36 -6.38
C ALA A 23 1.64 -1.67 -5.39
N ALA A 24 1.62 -0.33 -5.36
CA ALA A 24 0.71 0.43 -4.53
C ALA A 24 -0.77 0.15 -4.88
N CYS A 25 -1.08 0.07 -6.18
CA CYS A 25 -2.43 -0.25 -6.64
C CYS A 25 -2.89 -1.66 -6.24
N VAL A 26 -2.03 -2.67 -6.36
CA VAL A 26 -2.35 -4.06 -6.00
C VAL A 26 -2.57 -4.18 -4.50
N ILE A 27 -1.67 -3.61 -3.69
CA ILE A 27 -1.78 -3.68 -2.23
C ILE A 27 -3.05 -2.98 -1.76
N TYR A 28 -3.38 -1.80 -2.30
CA TYR A 28 -4.64 -1.12 -2.01
C TYR A 28 -5.87 -1.99 -2.31
N LYS A 29 -5.87 -2.66 -3.48
CA LYS A 29 -6.94 -3.60 -3.85
C LYS A 29 -7.03 -4.80 -2.90
N CYS A 30 -5.91 -5.34 -2.43
CA CYS A 30 -5.91 -6.42 -1.44
C CYS A 30 -6.53 -5.97 -0.10
N LEU A 31 -6.20 -4.77 0.38
CA LEU A 31 -6.78 -4.20 1.60
C LEU A 31 -8.30 -4.02 1.49
N LEU A 32 -8.80 -3.61 0.31
CA LEU A 32 -10.24 -3.55 0.04
C LEU A 32 -10.88 -4.95 0.03
N HIS A 33 -10.26 -5.90 -0.65
CA HIS A 33 -10.77 -7.27 -0.75
C HIS A 33 -10.87 -7.96 0.62
N TRP A 34 -9.89 -7.76 1.48
CA TRP A 34 -9.89 -8.27 2.85
C TRP A 34 -10.70 -7.45 3.84
N ARG A 35 -11.41 -6.41 3.38
CA ARG A 35 -12.22 -5.51 4.23
C ARG A 35 -11.40 -4.90 5.37
N SER A 36 -10.11 -4.66 5.15
CA SER A 36 -9.18 -4.18 6.18
C SER A 36 -9.49 -2.76 6.68
N PHE A 37 -10.40 -2.05 6.01
CA PHE A 37 -10.88 -0.72 6.41
C PHE A 37 -12.03 -0.77 7.44
N GLU A 38 -12.65 -1.93 7.65
CA GLU A 38 -13.81 -2.11 8.53
C GLU A 38 -13.43 -2.54 9.95
N VAL A 39 -12.17 -2.92 10.15
CA VAL A 39 -11.60 -3.29 11.44
C VAL A 39 -10.98 -2.08 12.13
N GLU A 40 -10.64 -2.23 13.42
CA GLU A 40 -9.96 -1.18 14.17
C GLU A 40 -8.65 -0.77 13.48
N ARG A 41 -8.45 0.55 13.36
CA ARG A 41 -7.24 1.10 12.76
C ARG A 41 -6.04 0.83 13.65
N THR A 42 -5.02 0.26 13.05
CA THR A 42 -3.71 0.11 13.67
C THR A 42 -2.75 1.16 13.10
N SER A 43 -1.75 1.56 13.89
CA SER A 43 -0.69 2.46 13.43
C SER A 43 0.05 1.94 12.19
N VAL A 44 0.15 0.60 12.07
CA VAL A 44 0.70 -0.08 10.90
C VAL A 44 -0.17 0.14 9.67
N PHE A 45 -1.49 -0.01 9.80
CA PHE A 45 -2.44 0.22 8.72
C PHE A 45 -2.35 1.67 8.21
N ASP A 46 -2.34 2.64 9.12
CA ASP A 46 -2.24 4.06 8.75
C ASP A 46 -0.94 4.35 7.98
N ARG A 47 0.19 3.76 8.42
CA ARG A 47 1.48 3.90 7.72
C ARG A 47 1.44 3.32 6.30
N ILE A 48 0.78 2.18 6.09
CA ILE A 48 0.62 1.55 4.77
C ILE A 48 -0.21 2.47 3.86
N ILE A 49 -1.35 2.97 4.34
CA ILE A 49 -2.23 3.85 3.54
C ILE A 49 -1.53 5.15 3.17
N GLN A 50 -0.80 5.77 4.09
CA GLN A 50 0.01 6.96 3.81
C GLN A 50 1.06 6.70 2.74
N THR A 51 1.75 5.55 2.82
CA THR A 51 2.79 5.19 1.85
C THR A 51 2.20 4.93 0.46
N ILE A 52 1.03 4.30 0.39
CA ILE A 52 0.30 4.10 -0.87
C ILE A 52 -0.10 5.45 -1.47
N GLY A 53 -0.63 6.38 -0.65
CA GLY A 53 -0.98 7.73 -1.10
C GLY A 53 0.22 8.47 -1.68
N ALA A 54 1.34 8.49 -0.97
CA ALA A 54 2.57 9.14 -1.40
C ALA A 54 3.20 8.51 -2.65
N ALA A 55 2.94 7.24 -2.94
CA ALA A 55 3.44 6.59 -4.17
C ALA A 55 2.58 6.93 -5.40
N ILE A 56 1.29 7.22 -5.20
CA ILE A 56 0.33 7.49 -6.29
C ILE A 56 0.30 8.97 -6.70
N GLU A 57 0.68 9.86 -5.78
CA GLU A 57 0.81 11.32 -6.00
C GLU A 57 2.09 11.66 -6.78
#